data_AF-A0A537YUR1-F1
#
_entry.id   AF-A0A537YUR1-F1
#
_cell.length_a   1.000
_cell.length_b   1.000
_cell.length_c   1.000
_cell.angle_alpha   90.00
_cell.angle_beta   90.00
_cell.angle_gamma   90.00
#
_symmetry.space_group_name_H-M   'P 1'
#
loop_
_entity.id
_entity.type
_entity.pdbx_description
1 polymer ?
#
loop_
_entity_poly.entity_id
_entity_poly.type
_entity_poly.pdbx_seq_one_letter_code
_entity_poly.pdbx_strand_id
1 'polypeptide(L)' 'MKVSTRGDYAARALLSLALHGLDRPTSVKEIAERTGLPQPYLEQILLAV' A
#
# COMPACT_ATOMS: atom_id res chain seq x y z
N MET A 1 -13.12 -15.60 -6.28
CA MET A 1 -11.86 -15.30 -7.01
C MET A 1 -10.69 -15.55 -6.07
N LYS A 2 -9.60 -16.20 -6.52
CA LYS A 2 -8.37 -16.33 -5.72
C LYS A 2 -7.43 -15.19 -6.09
N VAL A 3 -7.17 -14.30 -5.15
CA VAL A 3 -6.17 -13.23 -5.28
C VAL A 3 -4.99 -13.59 -4.40
N SER A 4 -3.76 -13.36 -4.86
CA SER A 4 -2.58 -13.57 -4.03
C SER A 4 -2.53 -12.53 -2.91
N THR A 5 -1.96 -12.87 -1.76
CA THR A 5 -1.78 -11.92 -0.65
C THR A 5 -1.04 -10.65 -1.10
N ARG A 6 -0.03 -10.82 -1.97
CA ARG A 6 0.70 -9.69 -2.57
C ARG A 6 -0.21 -8.79 -3.41
N GLY A 7 -1.08 -9.38 -4.22
CA GLY A 7 -2.04 -8.64 -5.05
C GLY A 7 -3.10 -7.90 -4.23
N ASP A 8 -3.63 -8.54 -3.19
CA ASP A 8 -4.57 -7.90 -2.25
C ASP A 8 -3.92 -6.71 -1.54
N TYR A 9 -2.69 -6.87 -1.04
CA TYR A 9 -2.00 -5.81 -0.32
C TYR A 9 -1.60 -4.65 -1.25
N ALA A 10 -1.13 -4.95 -2.46
CA ALA A 10 -0.83 -3.94 -3.47
C ALA A 10 -2.08 -3.14 -3.85
N ALA A 11 -3.22 -3.80 -4.05
CA ALA A 11 -4.48 -3.12 -4.36
C ALA A 11 -4.92 -2.17 -3.22
N ARG A 12 -4.82 -2.60 -1.96
CA ARG A 12 -5.14 -1.76 -0.80
C ARG A 12 -4.20 -0.57 -0.67
N ALA A 13 -2.90 -0.76 -0.90
CA ALA A 13 -1.91 0.32 -0.88
C ALA A 13 -2.19 1.36 -1.96
N LEU A 14 -2.44 0.92 -3.20
CA LEU A 14 -2.78 1.80 -4.32
C LEU A 14 -4.10 2.56 -4.08
N LEU A 15 -5.12 1.89 -3.54
CA LEU A 15 -6.38 2.53 -3.17
C LEU A 15 -6.17 3.59 -2.07
N SER A 16 -5.36 3.29 -1.06
CA SER A 16 -5.01 4.24 0.00
C SER A 16 -4.33 5.49 -0.57
N LEU A 17 -3.41 5.32 -1.54
CA LEU A 17 -2.75 6.42 -2.22
C LEU A 17 -3.73 7.26 -3.06
N ALA A 18 -4.61 6.62 -3.83
CA ALA A 18 -5.60 7.32 -4.64
C ALA A 18 -6.56 8.18 -3.80
N LEU A 19 -6.93 7.71 -2.60
CA LEU A 19 -7.87 8.41 -1.72
C LEU A 19 -7.25 9.53 -0.88
N HIS A 20 -5.93 9.51 -0.64
CA HIS A 20 -5.29 10.41 0.34
C HIS A 20 -3.99 11.07 -0.14
N GLY A 21 -3.46 10.70 -1.31
CA GLY A 21 -2.12 11.06 -1.75
C GLY A 21 -2.06 12.06 -2.92
N LEU A 22 -3.15 12.76 -3.24
CA LEU A 22 -3.21 13.65 -4.40
C LEU A 22 -2.43 14.96 -4.22
N ASP A 23 -2.30 15.46 -2.98
CA ASP A 23 -1.72 16.80 -2.73
C ASP A 23 -0.28 16.75 -2.19
N ARG A 24 0.19 15.57 -1.74
CA ARG A 24 1.53 15.39 -1.19
C ARG A 24 2.01 13.94 -1.28
N PRO A 25 3.33 13.72 -1.36
CA PRO A 25 3.91 12.39 -1.16
C PRO A 25 3.43 11.78 0.17
N THR A 26 2.97 10.54 0.12
CA THR A 26 2.54 9.77 1.30
C THR A 26 3.63 8.80 1.70
N SER A 27 4.00 8.77 2.98
CA SER A 27 5.02 7.84 3.46
C SER A 27 4.50 6.40 3.51
N VAL A 28 5.38 5.40 3.31
CA VAL A 28 4.98 3.99 3.40
C VAL A 28 4.42 3.63 4.78
N LYS A 29 4.96 4.26 5.84
CA LYS A 29 4.45 4.15 7.21
C LYS A 29 2.98 4.60 7.31
N GLU A 30 2.63 5.73 6.73
CA GLU A 30 1.25 6.26 6.75
C GLU A 30 0.28 5.34 5.99
N ILE A 31 0.73 4.69 4.91
CA ILE A 31 -0.04 3.66 4.19
C ILE A 31 -0.23 2.42 5.07
N ALA A 32 0.84 1.96 5.75
CA ALA A 32 0.80 0.81 6.66
C ALA A 32 -0.21 1.02 7.79
N GLU A 33 -0.19 2.20 8.43
CA GLU A 33 -1.11 2.59 9.50
C GLU A 33 -2.57 2.59 9.03
N ARG A 34 -2.87 3.15 7.85
CA ARG A 34 -4.24 3.20 7.30
C ARG A 34 -4.79 1.85 6.89
N THR A 35 -3.94 1.00 6.34
CA THR A 35 -4.35 -0.29 5.75
C THR A 35 -4.24 -1.45 6.73
N GLY A 36 -3.57 -1.26 7.88
CA GLY A 36 -3.27 -2.31 8.85
C GLY A 36 -2.26 -3.34 8.33
N LEU A 37 -1.47 -2.99 7.32
CA LEU A 37 -0.53 -3.89 6.66
C LEU A 37 0.88 -3.72 7.22
N PRO A 38 1.71 -4.78 7.27
CA PRO A 38 3.09 -4.68 7.74
C PRO A 38 3.92 -3.75 6.84
N GLN A 39 4.50 -2.70 7.42
CA GLN A 39 5.30 -1.73 6.68
C GLN A 39 6.45 -2.36 5.87
N PRO A 40 7.28 -3.29 6.40
CA PRO A 40 8.37 -3.88 5.61
C PRO A 40 7.88 -4.61 4.35
N TYR A 41 6.68 -5.17 4.41
CA TYR A 41 6.09 -5.87 3.27
C TYR A 41 5.53 -4.90 2.23
N LEU A 42 4.97 -3.76 2.66
CA LEU A 42 4.59 -2.67 1.76
C LEU A 42 5.81 -2.06 1.07
N GLU A 43 6.92 -1.89 1.78
CA GLU A 43 8.19 -1.42 1.19
C GLU A 43 8.64 -2.35 0.05
N GLN A 44 8.59 -3.67 0.26
CA GLN A 44 8.89 -4.64 -0.79
C GLN A 44 7.94 -4.57 -2.00
N ILE A 45 6.64 -4.33 -1.77
CA ILE A 45 5.66 -4.18 -2.85
C ILE A 45 5.95 -2.92 -3.66
N LEU A 46 6.18 -1.79 -2.99
CA LEU A 46 6.32 -0.48 -3.62
C LEU A 46 7.68 -0.27 -4.30
N LEU A 47 8.74 -0.94 -3.82
CA LEU A 47 10.06 -0.96 -4.48
C LEU A 47 10.12 -1.88 -5.70
N ALA A 48 9.14 -2.77 -5.87
CA ALA A 48 9.07 -3.69 -7.00
C ALA A 48 8.31 -3.13 -8.22
N VAL A 49 7.86 -1.87 -8.12
CA VAL A 49 7.19 -1.13 -9.21
C VAL A 49 8.22 -0.31 -9.98
#